data_AF-A0A1W6V9T3-F1
#
_entry.id   AF-A0A1W6V9T3-F1
#
_cell.length_a   1.000
_cell.length_b   1.000
_cell.length_c   1.000
_cell.angle_alpha   90.00
_cell.angle_beta   90.00
_cell.angle_gamma   90.00
#
_symmetry.space_group_name_H-M   'P 1'
#
loop_
_entity.id
_entity.type
_entity.pdbx_description
1 polymer ?
#
loop_
_entity_poly.entity_id
_entity_poly.type
_entity_poly.pdbx_seq_one_letter_code
_entity_poly.pdbx_strand_id
1 'polypeptide(L)'
;MAKIWTHAELCKKAVIWLRRTQKAGGGGCTNAFSEVRSNPHDGEIPDAIGIKTSRNTETIVVEVKTNRSDFIADQRKTFRQNPESGMGNYRYYLCPEGLIRASELPPKWGLIYIGYRGKATVICGHCLGDKKDWHFQSNRDAELGVASILLAKAGDFEILNGVNRLNQRLTKENTQLKRKVQDLECSNRHEELMNSLNDLGKTLKPIPRQSNMEREDK
;
A
#
# COMPACT_ATOMS: atom_id res chain seq x y z
N MET A 1 -22.73 -1.12 -15.68
CA MET A 1 -23.29 -0.27 -14.61
C MET A 1 -22.16 0.53 -13.98
N ALA A 2 -22.31 1.84 -13.77
CA ALA A 2 -21.30 2.64 -13.07
C ALA A 2 -21.24 2.16 -11.61
N LYS A 3 -20.02 1.88 -11.11
CA LYS A 3 -19.84 1.48 -9.71
C LYS A 3 -20.26 2.65 -8.82
N ILE A 4 -21.18 2.38 -7.90
CA ILE A 4 -21.51 3.31 -6.81
C ILE A 4 -20.47 3.11 -5.72
N TRP A 5 -19.81 4.19 -5.32
CA TRP A 5 -18.79 4.18 -4.27
C TRP A 5 -19.39 4.64 -2.95
N THR A 6 -19.23 3.82 -1.92
CA THR A 6 -19.55 4.25 -0.54
C THR A 6 -18.45 5.15 0.02
N HIS A 7 -18.80 5.97 1.01
CA HIS A 7 -17.83 6.82 1.71
C HIS A 7 -16.65 6.00 2.26
N ALA A 8 -16.94 4.90 2.98
CA ALA A 8 -15.92 4.02 3.55
C ALA A 8 -14.98 3.40 2.49
N GLU A 9 -15.49 3.04 1.31
CA GLU A 9 -14.63 2.56 0.21
C GLU A 9 -13.71 3.65 -0.31
N LEU A 10 -14.21 4.88 -0.44
CA LEU A 10 -13.39 6.02 -0.88
C LEU A 10 -12.35 6.41 0.17
N CYS A 11 -12.65 6.34 1.48
CA CYS A 11 -11.66 6.54 2.55
C CYS A 11 -10.53 5.51 2.43
N LYS A 12 -10.85 4.23 2.19
CA LYS A 12 -9.84 3.20 1.90
C LYS A 12 -9.01 3.54 0.67
N LYS A 13 -9.62 4.04 -0.40
CA LYS A 13 -8.90 4.48 -1.60
C LYS A 13 -8.00 5.69 -1.34
N ALA A 14 -8.43 6.63 -0.50
CA ALA A 14 -7.63 7.77 -0.07
C ALA A 14 -6.37 7.31 0.67
N VAL A 15 -6.51 6.42 1.65
CA VAL A 15 -5.36 5.85 2.40
C VAL A 15 -4.39 5.12 1.46
N ILE A 16 -4.90 4.32 0.52
CA ILE A 16 -4.06 3.64 -0.48
C ILE A 16 -3.30 4.64 -1.34
N TRP A 17 -3.95 5.73 -1.80
CA TRP A 17 -3.31 6.77 -2.60
C TRP A 17 -2.25 7.53 -1.79
N LEU A 18 -2.53 7.85 -0.52
CA LEU A 18 -1.60 8.53 0.37
C LEU A 18 -0.30 7.73 0.56
N ARG A 19 -0.41 6.41 0.76
CA ARG A 19 0.77 5.51 0.94
C ARG A 19 1.52 5.22 -0.36
N ARG A 20 0.87 5.37 -1.52
CA ARG A 20 1.51 5.14 -2.81
C ARG A 20 2.64 6.13 -3.01
N THR A 21 3.78 5.68 -3.56
CA THR A 21 4.95 6.53 -3.77
C THR A 21 4.65 7.68 -4.73
N GLN A 22 5.36 8.80 -4.60
CA GLN A 22 5.21 9.94 -5.51
C GLN A 22 5.55 9.56 -6.96
N LYS A 23 6.56 8.71 -7.17
CA LYS A 23 6.92 8.18 -8.51
C LYS A 23 5.77 7.40 -9.16
N ALA A 24 4.90 6.77 -8.36
CA ALA A 24 3.72 6.06 -8.83
C ALA A 24 2.44 6.92 -8.79
N GLY A 25 2.56 8.25 -8.66
CA GLY A 25 1.43 9.20 -8.65
C GLY A 25 0.61 9.20 -7.36
N GLY A 26 1.22 8.81 -6.24
CA GLY A 26 0.61 8.88 -4.90
C GLY A 26 1.13 10.03 -4.03
N GLY A 27 0.59 10.13 -2.81
CA GLY A 27 1.00 11.16 -1.83
C GLY A 27 2.42 10.95 -1.29
N GLY A 28 2.93 9.71 -1.31
CA GLY A 28 4.25 9.35 -0.81
C GLY A 28 4.39 9.46 0.70
N CYS A 29 3.28 9.33 1.44
CA CYS A 29 3.28 9.32 2.89
C CYS A 29 3.76 7.96 3.41
N THR A 30 4.66 7.99 4.39
CA THR A 30 5.14 6.79 5.07
C THR A 30 4.01 6.14 5.87
N ASN A 31 3.18 6.98 6.50
CA ASN A 31 2.04 6.57 7.31
C ASN A 31 0.77 7.21 6.75
N ALA A 32 -0.34 6.48 6.72
CA ALA A 32 -1.64 7.05 6.38
C ALA A 32 -2.78 6.28 7.04
N PHE A 33 -3.82 7.00 7.43
CA PHE A 33 -4.93 6.51 8.23
C PHE A 33 -6.24 7.17 7.78
N SER A 34 -7.38 6.53 8.03
CA SER A 34 -8.71 7.09 7.80
C SER A 34 -9.39 7.41 9.12
N GLU A 35 -10.20 8.47 9.13
CA GLU A 35 -11.15 8.79 10.22
C GLU A 35 -10.48 8.91 11.61
N VAL A 36 -9.27 9.50 11.66
CA VAL A 36 -8.53 9.68 12.92
C VAL A 36 -8.80 11.06 13.49
N ARG A 37 -9.34 11.10 14.70
CA ARG A 37 -9.60 12.35 15.43
C ARG A 37 -8.29 13.02 15.86
N SER A 38 -8.26 14.34 15.84
CA SER A 38 -7.12 15.13 16.36
C SER A 38 -7.11 15.27 17.88
N ASN A 39 -8.26 15.21 18.55
CA ASN A 39 -8.35 15.14 20.00
C ASN A 39 -9.61 14.36 20.45
N PRO A 40 -9.74 13.99 21.74
CA PRO A 40 -10.85 13.15 22.23
C PRO A 40 -12.23 13.81 22.25
N HIS A 41 -12.31 15.15 22.29
CA HIS A 41 -13.55 15.87 22.57
C HIS A 41 -14.16 16.46 21.29
N ASP A 42 -13.49 17.44 20.67
CA ASP A 42 -14.04 18.26 19.56
C ASP A 42 -13.05 18.48 18.40
N GLY A 43 -12.10 17.56 18.25
CA GLY A 43 -11.08 17.65 17.20
C GLY A 43 -11.62 17.43 15.79
N GLU A 44 -11.02 18.11 14.81
CA GLU A 44 -11.20 17.81 13.38
C GLU A 44 -10.92 16.33 13.12
N ILE A 45 -11.77 15.72 12.29
CA ILE A 45 -11.69 14.32 11.86
C ILE A 45 -11.62 14.31 10.34
N PRO A 46 -10.42 14.24 9.74
CA PRO A 46 -10.28 14.10 8.31
C PRO A 46 -10.72 12.70 7.88
N ASP A 47 -11.33 12.60 6.69
CA ASP A 47 -11.72 11.31 6.12
C ASP A 47 -10.48 10.43 5.91
N ALA A 48 -9.36 11.02 5.47
CA ALA A 48 -8.04 10.41 5.56
C ALA A 48 -6.92 11.43 5.76
N ILE A 49 -5.85 11.00 6.45
CA ILE A 49 -4.64 11.79 6.67
C ILE A 49 -3.40 10.94 6.42
N GLY A 50 -2.42 11.53 5.73
CA GLY A 50 -1.11 10.94 5.49
C GLY A 50 -0.02 11.79 6.10
N ILE A 51 0.96 11.14 6.71
CA ILE A 51 2.15 11.77 7.30
C ILE A 51 3.36 11.32 6.49
N LYS A 52 4.04 12.28 5.88
CA LYS A 52 5.27 12.11 5.14
C LYS A 52 6.42 12.62 5.99
N THR A 53 7.24 11.69 6.46
CA THR A 53 8.46 12.00 7.21
C THR A 53 9.64 11.95 6.24
N SER A 54 10.24 13.11 5.95
CA SER A 54 11.43 13.23 5.10
C SER A 54 12.41 14.24 5.73
N ARG A 55 13.01 15.16 4.96
CA ARG A 55 13.75 16.30 5.55
C ARG A 55 12.84 17.15 6.45
N ASN A 56 11.60 17.36 6.01
CA ASN A 56 10.55 18.00 6.78
C ASN A 56 9.37 17.04 6.91
N THR A 57 8.64 17.14 8.02
CA THR A 57 7.37 16.43 8.20
C THR A 57 6.26 17.20 7.49
N GLU A 58 5.65 16.57 6.50
CA GLU A 58 4.52 17.10 5.74
C GLU A 58 3.30 16.22 5.96
N THR A 59 2.14 16.84 6.11
CA THR A 59 0.85 16.15 6.24
C THR A 59 -0.01 16.41 5.01
N ILE A 60 -0.77 15.39 4.60
CA ILE A 60 -1.74 15.49 3.51
C ILE A 60 -3.10 15.03 4.05
N VAL A 61 -4.09 15.92 4.00
CA VAL A 61 -5.49 15.59 4.32
C VAL A 61 -6.25 15.31 3.03
N VAL A 62 -7.10 14.29 3.06
CA VAL A 62 -8.01 13.95 1.97
C VAL A 62 -9.44 13.92 2.51
N GLU A 63 -10.31 14.64 1.83
CA GLU A 63 -11.74 14.77 2.11
C GLU A 63 -12.53 14.09 1.01
N VAL A 64 -13.25 13.04 1.38
CA VAL A 64 -14.01 12.21 0.48
C VAL A 64 -15.39 12.82 0.26
N LYS A 65 -15.85 12.86 -0.99
CA LYS A 65 -17.22 13.26 -1.34
C LYS A 65 -17.88 12.20 -2.19
N THR A 66 -19.06 11.74 -1.77
CA THR A 66 -19.83 10.71 -2.48
C THR A 66 -20.86 11.31 -3.41
N ASN A 67 -21.36 12.50 -3.06
CA ASN A 67 -22.36 13.23 -3.82
C ASN A 67 -22.07 14.75 -3.84
N ARG A 68 -22.80 15.49 -4.66
CA ARG A 68 -22.64 16.95 -4.82
C ARG A 68 -23.00 17.74 -3.57
N SER A 69 -24.04 17.30 -2.85
CA SER A 69 -24.50 17.95 -1.64
C SER A 69 -23.43 17.90 -0.54
N ASP A 70 -22.73 16.77 -0.39
CA ASP A 70 -21.60 16.63 0.54
C ASP A 70 -20.52 17.70 0.26
N PHE A 71 -20.20 17.91 -1.02
CA PHE A 71 -19.18 18.90 -1.43
C PHE A 71 -19.59 20.33 -1.08
N ILE A 72 -20.85 20.69 -1.39
CA ILE A 72 -21.37 22.04 -1.12
C ILE A 72 -21.45 22.31 0.39
N ALA A 73 -21.87 21.33 1.18
CA ALA A 73 -21.92 21.46 2.64
C ALA A 73 -20.51 21.62 3.23
N ASP A 74 -19.53 20.88 2.73
CA ASP A 74 -18.14 20.93 3.22
C ASP A 74 -17.47 22.28 2.94
N GLN A 75 -17.77 22.90 1.79
CA GLN A 75 -17.27 24.24 1.44
C GLN A 75 -17.72 25.32 2.44
N ARG A 76 -18.83 25.12 3.16
CA ARG A 76 -19.38 26.08 4.12
C ARG A 76 -18.77 25.97 5.53
N LYS A 77 -17.89 25.00 5.80
CA LYS A 77 -17.31 24.80 7.14
C LYS A 77 -16.32 25.92 7.50
N THR A 78 -16.33 26.32 8.77
CA THR A 78 -15.56 27.46 9.32
C THR A 78 -14.05 27.34 9.16
N PHE A 79 -13.48 26.14 9.32
CA PHE A 79 -12.04 25.90 9.09
C PHE A 79 -11.61 25.97 7.62
N ARG A 80 -12.56 26.15 6.69
CA ARG A 80 -12.29 26.49 5.29
C ARG A 80 -12.22 28.00 5.05
N GLN A 81 -12.73 28.79 5.99
CA GLN A 81 -12.60 30.25 6.01
C GLN A 81 -11.29 30.68 6.68
N ASN A 82 -10.82 29.91 7.67
CA ASN A 82 -9.54 30.10 8.37
C ASN A 82 -8.62 28.89 8.15
N PRO A 83 -7.94 28.79 6.99
CA PRO A 83 -7.18 27.60 6.62
C PRO A 83 -6.13 27.18 7.65
N GLU A 84 -5.53 28.13 8.38
CA GLU A 84 -4.54 27.93 9.43
C GLU A 84 -5.05 27.12 10.64
N SER A 85 -6.38 27.08 10.85
CA SER A 85 -7.00 26.30 11.92
C SER A 85 -7.15 24.80 11.60
N GLY A 86 -7.07 24.43 10.32
CA GLY A 86 -7.21 23.06 9.85
C GLY A 86 -5.89 22.29 9.70
N MET A 87 -5.97 20.97 9.69
CA MET A 87 -4.82 20.09 9.47
C MET A 87 -4.39 20.01 8.00
N GLY A 88 -3.20 19.45 7.75
CA GLY A 88 -2.71 19.16 6.41
C GLY A 88 -1.98 20.33 5.77
N ASN A 89 -0.69 20.15 5.49
CA ASN A 89 0.08 21.07 4.64
C ASN A 89 -0.43 21.08 3.20
N TYR A 90 -0.98 19.96 2.75
CA TYR A 90 -1.67 19.82 1.48
C TYR A 90 -3.03 19.18 1.71
N ARG A 91 -4.03 19.58 0.92
CA ARG A 91 -5.41 19.14 1.10
C ARG A 91 -6.02 18.75 -0.23
N TYR A 92 -6.75 17.65 -0.24
CA TYR A 92 -7.36 17.11 -1.45
C TYR A 92 -8.83 16.79 -1.21
N TYR A 93 -9.65 17.02 -2.21
CA TYR A 93 -10.90 16.28 -2.35
C TYR A 93 -10.66 14.98 -3.13
N LEU A 94 -11.37 13.93 -2.73
CA LEU A 94 -11.40 12.66 -3.45
C LEU A 94 -12.84 12.24 -3.71
N CYS A 95 -13.17 11.99 -4.97
CA CYS A 95 -14.54 11.66 -5.36
C CYS A 95 -14.57 10.74 -6.58
N PRO A 96 -15.72 10.12 -6.89
CA PRO A 96 -15.95 9.50 -8.19
C PRO A 96 -15.69 10.48 -9.34
N GLU A 97 -15.19 9.96 -10.45
CA GLU A 97 -14.88 10.75 -11.64
C GLU A 97 -16.08 11.60 -12.11
N GLY A 98 -15.82 12.88 -12.35
CA GLY A 98 -16.82 13.84 -12.84
C GLY A 98 -17.74 14.47 -11.78
N LEU A 99 -17.62 14.09 -10.49
CA LEU A 99 -18.47 14.65 -9.43
C LEU A 99 -18.14 16.12 -9.10
N ILE A 100 -16.87 16.47 -9.01
CA ILE A 100 -16.39 17.81 -8.66
C ILE A 100 -15.45 18.27 -9.77
N ARG A 101 -15.63 19.47 -10.33
CA ARG A 101 -14.71 20.02 -11.33
C ARG A 101 -13.60 20.79 -10.65
N ALA A 102 -12.40 20.79 -11.25
CA ALA A 102 -11.24 21.49 -10.71
C ALA A 102 -11.47 23.01 -10.54
N SER A 103 -12.31 23.62 -11.38
CA SER A 103 -12.68 25.04 -11.30
C SER A 103 -13.58 25.39 -10.11
N GLU A 104 -14.16 24.40 -9.43
CA GLU A 104 -15.04 24.59 -8.28
C GLU A 104 -14.27 24.52 -6.95
N LEU A 105 -12.99 24.15 -7.00
CA LEU A 105 -12.19 23.93 -5.82
C LEU A 105 -11.84 25.26 -5.13
N PRO A 106 -11.81 25.29 -3.79
CA PRO A 106 -11.19 26.39 -3.08
C PRO A 106 -9.70 26.51 -3.47
N PRO A 107 -9.11 27.71 -3.35
CA PRO A 107 -7.69 27.91 -3.65
C PRO A 107 -6.79 26.90 -2.93
N LYS A 108 -5.77 26.41 -3.63
CA LYS A 108 -4.75 25.46 -3.13
C LYS A 108 -5.27 24.05 -2.77
N TRP A 109 -6.55 23.74 -2.99
CA TRP A 109 -7.07 22.38 -2.85
C TRP A 109 -6.80 21.55 -4.10
N GLY A 110 -6.27 20.35 -3.89
CA GLY A 110 -6.14 19.36 -4.95
C GLY A 110 -7.43 18.55 -5.15
N LEU A 111 -7.47 17.81 -6.25
CA LEU A 111 -8.58 16.93 -6.59
C LEU A 111 -8.07 15.60 -7.14
N ILE A 112 -8.67 14.52 -6.63
CA ILE A 112 -8.41 13.15 -7.04
C ILE A 112 -9.72 12.52 -7.49
N TYR A 113 -9.71 11.93 -8.68
CA TYR A 113 -10.81 11.10 -9.15
C TYR A 113 -10.54 9.63 -8.90
N ILE A 114 -11.59 8.93 -8.48
CA ILE A 114 -11.66 7.49 -8.47
C ILE A 114 -12.48 7.04 -9.68
N GLY A 115 -11.80 6.44 -10.66
CA GLY A 115 -12.46 5.82 -11.81
C GLY A 115 -13.23 4.56 -11.41
N TYR A 116 -14.05 4.04 -12.31
CA TYR A 116 -14.93 2.88 -12.04
C TYR A 116 -14.19 1.62 -11.54
N ARG A 117 -12.94 1.37 -12.01
CA ARG A 117 -12.08 0.26 -11.54
C ARG A 117 -11.36 0.56 -10.23
N GLY A 118 -11.60 1.72 -9.63
CA GLY A 118 -10.96 2.14 -8.38
C GLY A 118 -9.53 2.65 -8.54
N LYS A 119 -9.13 3.05 -9.76
CA LYS A 119 -7.86 3.75 -10.02
C LYS A 119 -8.01 5.20 -9.56
N ALA A 120 -7.07 5.65 -8.74
CA ALA A 120 -6.95 7.04 -8.33
C ALA A 120 -6.12 7.83 -9.36
N THR A 121 -6.65 8.95 -9.82
CA THR A 121 -6.01 9.87 -10.77
C THR A 121 -6.03 11.28 -10.17
N VAL A 122 -4.86 11.89 -10.01
CA VAL A 122 -4.75 13.28 -9.56
C VAL A 122 -5.09 14.19 -10.73
N ILE A 123 -6.02 15.13 -10.53
CA ILE A 123 -6.47 16.09 -11.54
C ILE A 123 -5.73 17.42 -11.37
N CYS A 124 -5.58 17.87 -10.13
CA CYS A 124 -4.77 19.02 -9.77
C CYS A 124 -4.29 18.89 -8.31
N GLY A 125 -3.24 19.63 -7.94
CA GLY A 125 -2.67 19.60 -6.59
C GLY A 125 -1.15 19.59 -6.59
N HIS A 126 -0.56 19.65 -5.40
CA HIS A 126 0.89 19.70 -5.19
C HIS A 126 1.67 18.51 -5.79
N CYS A 127 1.00 17.40 -6.10
CA CYS A 127 1.65 16.25 -6.74
C CYS A 127 1.95 16.49 -8.23
N LEU A 128 1.30 17.48 -8.85
CA LEU A 128 1.45 17.84 -10.26
C LEU A 128 2.06 19.23 -10.50
N GLY A 129 2.16 20.07 -9.46
CA GLY A 129 2.68 21.43 -9.54
C GLY A 129 3.65 21.77 -8.42
N ASP A 130 4.08 23.04 -8.36
CA ASP A 130 5.04 23.50 -7.37
C ASP A 130 4.45 23.51 -5.97
N LYS A 131 5.09 22.78 -5.05
CA LYS A 131 4.62 22.61 -3.66
C LYS A 131 4.22 23.90 -2.96
N LYS A 132 4.96 24.99 -3.20
CA LYS A 132 4.72 26.29 -2.55
C LYS A 132 3.34 26.85 -2.86
N ASP A 133 2.83 26.63 -4.07
CA ASP A 133 1.56 27.17 -4.53
C ASP A 133 0.37 26.48 -3.87
N TRP A 134 0.55 25.21 -3.49
CA TRP A 134 -0.48 24.36 -2.89
C TRP A 134 -0.37 24.25 -1.36
N HIS A 135 0.59 24.97 -0.76
CA HIS A 135 0.93 24.83 0.65
C HIS A 135 -0.01 25.64 1.55
N PHE A 136 -0.44 24.99 2.64
CA PHE A 136 -1.09 25.59 3.78
C PHE A 136 -0.18 25.57 5.01
N GLN A 137 -0.22 26.66 5.79
CA GLN A 137 0.17 26.57 7.19
C GLN A 137 -0.89 25.71 7.89
N SER A 138 -0.47 24.59 8.47
CA SER A 138 -1.37 23.64 9.11
C SER A 138 -1.37 23.82 10.62
N ASN A 139 -2.48 23.42 11.25
CA ASN A 139 -2.61 23.33 12.69
C ASN A 139 -1.75 22.16 13.22
N ARG A 140 -0.51 22.47 13.61
CA ARG A 140 0.47 21.48 14.07
C ARG A 140 0.07 20.80 15.37
N ASP A 141 -0.67 21.47 16.24
CA ASP A 141 -1.14 20.90 17.51
C ASP A 141 -2.18 19.81 17.25
N ALA A 142 -3.11 20.06 16.32
CA ALA A 142 -4.09 19.05 15.90
C ALA A 142 -3.40 17.83 15.25
N GLU A 143 -2.39 18.05 14.41
CA GLU A 143 -1.60 16.97 13.80
C GLU A 143 -0.80 16.16 14.82
N LEU A 144 -0.23 16.82 15.83
CA LEU A 144 0.45 16.17 16.94
C LEU A 144 -0.53 15.37 17.80
N GLY A 145 -1.74 15.87 18.00
CA GLY A 145 -2.83 15.16 18.66
C GLY A 145 -3.22 13.87 17.93
N VAL A 146 -3.33 13.92 16.59
CA VAL A 146 -3.51 12.71 15.75
C VAL A 146 -2.38 11.71 16.00
N ALA A 147 -1.12 12.16 15.95
CA ALA A 147 0.03 11.29 16.19
C ALA A 147 0.01 10.67 17.59
N SER A 148 -0.31 11.46 18.62
CA SER A 148 -0.42 11.00 20.00
C SER A 148 -1.48 9.90 20.16
N ILE A 149 -2.68 10.09 19.59
CA ILE A 149 -3.74 9.09 19.63
C ILE A 149 -3.33 7.80 18.89
N LEU A 150 -2.64 7.93 17.76
CA LEU A 150 -2.14 6.77 17.00
C LEU A 150 -1.06 6.01 17.77
N LEU A 151 -0.15 6.70 18.46
CA LEU A 151 0.86 6.09 19.31
C LEU A 151 0.22 5.35 20.49
N ALA A 152 -0.76 5.96 21.15
CA ALA A 152 -1.50 5.32 22.23
C ALA A 152 -2.22 4.04 21.76
N LYS A 153 -2.75 4.04 20.52
CA LYS A 153 -3.39 2.87 19.89
C LYS A 153 -2.39 1.81 19.42
N ALA A 154 -1.16 2.19 19.06
CA ALA A 154 -0.12 1.25 18.62
C ALA A 154 0.33 0.33 19.78
N GLY A 155 0.18 0.80 21.03
CA GLY A 155 0.59 0.07 22.22
C GLY A 155 2.08 0.20 22.51
N ASP A 156 2.60 -0.69 23.35
CA ASP A 156 3.99 -0.65 23.82
C ASP A 156 4.97 -1.03 22.70
N PHE A 157 5.87 -0.11 22.36
CA PHE A 157 6.88 -0.31 21.33
C PHE A 157 7.92 -1.37 21.68
N GLU A 158 8.24 -1.59 22.95
CA GLU A 158 9.18 -2.64 23.36
C GLU A 158 8.60 -4.02 23.05
N ILE A 159 7.30 -4.19 23.33
CA ILE A 159 6.56 -5.41 22.99
C ILE A 159 6.54 -5.59 21.48
N LEU A 160 6.17 -4.55 20.71
CA LEU A 160 6.15 -4.61 19.25
C LEU A 160 7.53 -4.95 18.66
N ASN A 161 8.60 -4.38 19.18
CA ASN A 161 9.97 -4.68 18.77
C ASN A 161 10.37 -6.11 19.13
N GLY A 162 9.93 -6.62 20.28
CA GLY A 162 10.05 -8.03 20.67
C GLY A 162 9.38 -8.96 19.65
N VAL A 163 8.12 -8.70 19.33
CA VAL A 163 7.33 -9.45 18.34
C VAL A 163 8.00 -9.41 16.96
N ASN A 164 8.47 -8.25 16.51
CA ASN A 164 9.17 -8.12 15.22
C ASN A 164 10.46 -8.93 15.17
N ARG A 165 11.25 -8.94 16.25
CA ARG A 165 12.47 -9.77 16.33
C ARG A 165 12.14 -11.26 16.29
N LEU A 166 11.09 -11.70 17.00
CA LEU A 166 10.62 -13.08 16.96
C LEU A 166 10.14 -13.47 15.56
N ASN A 167 9.33 -12.62 14.92
CA ASN A 167 8.87 -12.83 13.55
C ASN A 167 10.01 -12.95 12.54
N GLN A 168 11.08 -12.15 12.68
CA GLN A 168 12.27 -12.27 11.84
C GLN A 168 13.00 -13.61 12.06
N ARG A 169 13.12 -14.08 13.31
CA ARG A 169 13.69 -15.39 13.61
C ARG A 169 12.86 -16.52 13.01
N LEU A 170 11.55 -16.51 13.25
CA LEU A 170 10.61 -17.47 12.69
C LEU A 170 10.63 -17.48 11.16
N THR A 171 10.75 -16.32 10.52
CA THR A 171 10.85 -16.23 9.04
C THR A 171 12.14 -16.89 8.53
N LYS A 172 13.27 -16.68 9.21
CA LYS A 172 14.55 -17.32 8.87
C LYS A 172 14.48 -18.83 9.05
N GLU A 173 13.96 -19.30 10.17
CA GLU A 173 13.77 -20.74 10.45
C GLU A 173 12.83 -21.38 9.43
N ASN A 174 11.67 -20.77 9.14
CA ASN A 174 10.77 -21.25 8.09
C ASN A 174 11.45 -21.32 6.72
N THR A 175 12.30 -20.36 6.39
CA THR A 175 13.05 -20.39 5.13
C THR A 175 14.06 -21.54 5.10
N GLN A 176 14.74 -21.81 6.22
CA GLN A 176 15.66 -22.94 6.34
C GLN A 176 14.93 -24.28 6.29
N LEU A 177 13.82 -24.42 7.00
CA LEU A 177 13.00 -25.63 6.99
C LEU A 177 12.45 -25.91 5.60
N LYS A 178 11.96 -24.89 4.87
CA LYS A 178 11.52 -25.04 3.48
C LYS A 178 12.63 -25.58 2.56
N ARG A 179 13.87 -25.10 2.72
CA ARG A 179 15.03 -25.63 1.96
C ARG A 179 15.30 -27.09 2.30
N LYS A 180 15.33 -27.44 3.59
CA LYS A 180 15.55 -28.82 4.04
C LYS A 180 14.49 -29.78 3.50
N VAL A 181 13.22 -29.37 3.50
CA VAL A 181 12.12 -30.16 2.92
C VAL A 181 12.36 -30.36 1.42
N GLN A 182 12.70 -29.30 0.68
CA GLN A 182 12.98 -29.38 -0.74
C GLN A 182 14.17 -30.31 -1.07
N ASP A 183 15.23 -30.27 -0.26
CA ASP A 183 16.40 -31.13 -0.42
C ASP A 183 16.06 -32.61 -0.16
N LEU A 184 15.30 -32.90 0.90
CA LEU A 184 14.84 -34.25 1.23
C LEU A 184 13.90 -34.82 0.14
N GLU A 185 12.98 -34.01 -0.37
CA GLU A 185 12.13 -34.41 -1.49
C GLU A 185 12.94 -34.71 -2.76
N CYS A 186 14.05 -33.99 -2.99
CA CYS A 186 14.96 -34.28 -4.10
C CYS A 186 15.63 -35.65 -3.94
N SER A 187 16.15 -35.94 -2.75
CA SER A 187 16.78 -37.22 -2.42
C SER A 187 15.79 -38.39 -2.55
N ASN A 188 14.57 -38.25 -2.02
CA ASN A 188 13.54 -39.29 -2.15
C ASN A 188 13.18 -39.56 -3.62
N ARG A 189 13.02 -38.50 -4.44
CA ARG A 189 12.78 -38.67 -5.88
C ARG A 189 13.93 -39.40 -6.59
N HIS A 190 15.18 -39.13 -6.21
CA HIS A 190 16.33 -39.83 -6.77
C HIS A 190 16.30 -41.32 -6.42
N GLU A 191 16.00 -41.67 -5.17
CA GLU A 191 15.90 -43.05 -4.72
C GLU A 191 14.78 -43.81 -5.45
N GLU A 192 13.61 -43.19 -5.62
CA GLU A 192 12.48 -43.75 -6.40
C GLU A 192 12.87 -44.03 -7.87
N LEU A 193 13.60 -43.11 -8.50
CA LEU A 193 14.11 -43.30 -9.86
C LEU A 193 15.12 -44.44 -9.95
N MET A 194 16.04 -44.55 -8.98
CA MET A 194 17.04 -45.62 -8.96
C MET A 194 16.40 -47.00 -8.76
N ASN A 195 15.41 -47.11 -7.88
CA ASN A 195 14.64 -48.34 -7.70
C ASN A 195 13.90 -48.72 -9.00
N SER A 196 13.26 -47.76 -9.66
CA SER A 196 12.57 -47.97 -10.93
C SER A 196 13.52 -48.43 -12.06
N LEU A 197 14.71 -47.85 -12.15
CA LEU A 197 15.75 -48.26 -13.11
C LEU A 197 16.25 -49.68 -12.84
N ASN A 198 16.45 -50.03 -11.58
CA ASN A 198 16.90 -51.37 -11.19
C ASN A 198 15.85 -52.43 -11.56
N ASP A 199 14.57 -52.14 -11.37
CA ASP A 199 13.49 -53.04 -11.75
C ASP A 199 13.37 -53.18 -13.27
N LEU A 200 13.51 -52.09 -14.03
CA LEU A 200 13.61 -52.12 -15.50
C LEU A 200 14.77 -52.99 -15.98
N GLY A 201 15.95 -52.87 -15.35
CA GLY A 201 17.13 -53.68 -15.67
C GLY A 201 16.91 -55.18 -15.48
N LYS A 202 16.13 -55.60 -14.48
CA LYS A 202 15.77 -57.01 -14.27
C LYS A 202 14.84 -57.54 -15.37
N THR A 203 14.01 -56.68 -15.96
CA THR A 203 13.08 -57.06 -17.05
C THR A 203 13.71 -57.05 -18.44
N LEU A 204 14.82 -56.33 -18.66
CA LEU A 204 15.46 -56.21 -19.97
C LEU A 204 16.35 -57.43 -20.25
N LYS A 205 16.12 -58.12 -21.37
CA LYS A 205 17.00 -59.21 -21.83
C LYS A 205 18.32 -58.65 -22.39
N PRO A 206 19.47 -59.29 -22.13
CA PRO A 206 20.77 -58.82 -22.62
C PRO A 206 20.81 -58.83 -24.15
N ILE A 207 21.28 -57.72 -24.73
CA ILE A 207 21.50 -57.57 -26.17
C ILE A 207 22.79 -58.33 -26.53
N PRO A 208 22.76 -59.29 -27.49
CA PRO A 208 23.96 -60.01 -27.89
C PRO A 208 25.01 -59.06 -28.48
N ARG A 209 26.26 -59.13 -27.99
CA ARG A 209 27.37 -58.37 -28.58
C ARG A 209 27.69 -58.92 -29.96
N GLN A 210 27.61 -58.07 -31.00
CA GLN A 210 28.19 -58.40 -32.31
C GLN A 210 29.71 -58.41 -32.16
N SER A 211 30.33 -59.58 -32.33
CA SER A 211 31.77 -59.72 -32.47
C SER A 211 32.21 -59.01 -33.74
N ASN A 212 33.11 -58.03 -33.63
CA ASN A 212 33.82 -57.49 -34.79
C ASN A 212 34.56 -58.65 -35.45
N MET A 213 34.13 -59.04 -36.65
CA MET A 213 34.89 -59.91 -37.53
C MET A 213 36.20 -59.19 -37.86
N GLU A 214 37.29 -59.80 -37.42
CA GLU A 214 38.63 -59.63 -37.96
C GLU A 214 38.52 -59.69 -39.50
N ARG A 215 38.98 -58.64 -40.19
CA ARG A 215 39.34 -58.75 -41.60
C ARG A 215 40.84 -59.01 -41.64
N GLU A 216 41.19 -60.29 -41.67
CA GLU A 216 42.47 -60.75 -42.21
C GLU A 216 42.44 -60.62 -43.74
N ASP A 217 43.50 -59.97 -44.23
CA ASP A 217 44.23 -60.18 -45.48
C ASP A 217 43.49 -60.60 -46.77
N LYS A 218 43.57 -59.70 -47.77
CA LYS A 218 44.12 -59.99 -49.11
C LYS A 218 44.51 -58.69 -49.83
#